data_AF-A0A261BFF1-F1
#
_entry.id   AF-A0A261BFF1-F1
#
_cell.length_a   1.000
_cell.length_b   1.000
_cell.length_c   1.000
_cell.angle_alpha   90.00
_cell.angle_beta   90.00
_cell.angle_gamma   90.00
#
_symmetry.space_group_name_H-M   'P 1'
#
loop_
_entity.id
_entity.type
_entity.pdbx_description
1 polymer ?
#
loop_
_entity_poly.entity_id
_entity_poly.type
_entity_poly.pdbx_seq_one_letter_code
_entity_poly.pdbx_strand_id
1 'polypeptide(L)'
;MRDWNHLPAEIKRHVVKSLDFMSRHSMKSTSHLDRLIVNSTCFKVPRVRFGYKQGKCLVMIYTGIEKFLRLELSKCKEGILVERSENSWDPRDITTKILPPSDVLKTGLTILKNLLAHESIIIEAMEWDMPDKSPEIKYPQDILVPLAYEKFRVREIVFLWNTVALEPLIPYLCVVDDFKLLRRLGLEISGESLVPVMIHDSLVEHPWTLGRPCYKSMFCLNGSLPITLVMHFQDRDTLHSDSTTIATLLRVASPLPKKPDRQAHSDTINWTYGNDCGYWTAKMIPANEAKMKKKLDAEKCGVHYQCKNCTDPFTFWYHRNLARRLHQEPFWGDIVWQLPGFGDVEMGTENLKIELAKDEKEKEKMKKWEEKSWGFKEDVMAYGDAIINDNLKDSEEVKDSEDGYDDKNFDIAAEKPASVIHKPTFSLKTITVCFILPILLSFMFYLIISHLYY
;
A
#
# COMPACT_ATOMS: atom_id res chain seq x y z
N MET A 1 -18.59 8.65 40.76
CA MET A 1 -17.46 8.07 40.02
C MET A 1 -17.49 8.66 38.62
N ARG A 2 -16.41 9.29 38.13
CA ARG A 2 -16.38 9.80 36.74
C ARG A 2 -16.11 8.62 35.82
N ASP A 3 -17.12 8.22 35.06
CA ASP A 3 -17.06 7.11 34.08
C ASP A 3 -16.81 7.67 32.67
N TRP A 4 -16.23 6.84 31.78
CA TRP A 4 -15.99 7.12 30.36
C TRP A 4 -17.18 7.81 29.69
N ASN A 5 -18.40 7.38 30.01
CA ASN A 5 -19.62 7.94 29.45
C ASN A 5 -19.82 9.44 29.75
N HIS A 6 -19.25 9.96 30.83
CA HIS A 6 -19.35 11.35 31.24
C HIS A 6 -18.29 12.27 30.63
N LEU A 7 -17.33 11.71 29.87
CA LEU A 7 -16.34 12.53 29.17
C LEU A 7 -16.97 13.23 27.95
N PRO A 8 -16.66 14.52 27.71
CA PRO A 8 -17.06 15.23 26.51
C PRO A 8 -16.59 14.52 25.23
N ALA A 9 -17.36 14.68 24.15
CA ALA A 9 -17.07 14.07 22.87
C ALA A 9 -15.70 14.52 22.30
N GLU A 10 -15.26 15.76 22.59
CA GLU A 10 -13.95 16.25 22.16
C GLU A 10 -12.81 15.43 22.77
N ILE A 11 -12.88 15.14 24.07
CA ILE A 11 -11.86 14.35 24.79
C ILE A 11 -11.85 12.93 24.23
N LYS A 12 -13.02 12.33 24.03
CA LYS A 12 -13.13 10.98 23.46
C LYS A 12 -12.58 10.92 22.04
N ARG A 13 -12.83 11.93 21.20
CA ARG A 13 -12.22 12.03 19.87
C ARG A 13 -10.70 12.11 19.94
N HIS A 14 -10.16 12.86 20.91
CA HIS A 14 -8.71 12.93 21.12
C HIS A 14 -8.13 11.56 21.49
N VAL A 15 -8.77 10.80 22.39
CA VAL A 15 -8.37 9.42 22.70
C VAL A 15 -8.44 8.53 21.46
N VAL A 16 -9.55 8.58 20.72
CA VAL A 16 -9.73 7.79 19.49
C VAL A 16 -8.64 8.09 18.47
N LYS A 17 -8.19 9.34 18.34
CA LYS A 17 -7.09 9.71 17.43
C LYS A 17 -5.82 8.90 17.70
N SER A 18 -5.55 8.60 18.97
CA SER A 18 -4.37 7.86 19.43
C SER A 18 -4.54 6.33 19.44
N LEU A 19 -5.76 5.82 19.25
CA LEU A 19 -6.00 4.37 19.21
C LEU A 19 -5.51 3.77 17.89
N ASP A 20 -4.92 2.56 18.00
CA ASP A 20 -4.61 1.72 16.86
C ASP A 20 -5.87 1.24 16.12
N PHE A 21 -5.68 0.65 14.95
CA PHE A 21 -6.76 0.21 14.08
C PHE A 21 -7.72 -0.79 14.76
N MET A 22 -7.18 -1.79 15.47
CA MET A 22 -7.97 -2.83 16.11
C MET A 22 -8.70 -2.30 17.33
N SER A 23 -8.04 -1.47 18.15
CA SER A 23 -8.63 -0.78 19.29
C SER A 23 -9.79 0.12 18.86
N ARG A 24 -9.67 0.83 17.74
CA ARG A 24 -10.78 1.61 17.15
C ARG A 24 -11.95 0.71 16.75
N HIS A 25 -11.67 -0.41 16.10
CA HIS A 25 -12.72 -1.33 15.66
C HIS A 25 -13.45 -1.98 16.85
N SER A 26 -12.71 -2.35 17.90
CA SER A 26 -13.27 -2.81 19.17
C SER A 26 -14.16 -1.75 19.82
N MET A 27 -13.68 -0.51 19.88
CA MET A 27 -14.43 0.60 20.48
C MET A 27 -15.74 0.93 19.75
N LYS A 28 -15.83 0.73 18.42
CA LYS A 28 -17.10 0.85 17.67
C LYS A 28 -18.19 -0.11 18.15
N SER A 29 -17.81 -1.17 18.85
CA SER A 29 -18.71 -2.22 19.32
C SER A 29 -19.10 -2.03 20.80
N THR A 30 -18.54 -1.05 21.49
CA THR A 30 -18.80 -0.81 22.92
C THR A 30 -20.13 -0.09 23.17
N SER A 31 -20.40 1.00 22.44
CA SER A 31 -21.66 1.74 22.56
C SER A 31 -22.01 2.50 21.28
N HIS A 32 -23.26 2.96 21.16
CA HIS A 32 -23.67 3.79 20.02
C HIS A 32 -22.89 5.11 19.96
N LEU A 33 -22.66 5.75 21.11
CA LEU A 33 -21.92 7.00 21.18
C LEU A 33 -20.45 6.81 20.76
N ASP A 34 -19.80 5.75 21.23
CA ASP A 34 -18.42 5.44 20.85
C ASP A 34 -18.31 5.14 19.35
N ARG A 35 -19.28 4.42 18.78
CA ARG A 35 -19.36 4.21 17.33
C ARG A 35 -19.43 5.52 16.55
N LEU A 36 -20.28 6.45 16.96
CA LEU A 36 -20.38 7.78 16.33
C LEU A 36 -19.07 8.55 16.44
N ILE A 37 -18.41 8.51 17.59
CA ILE A 37 -17.13 9.20 17.81
C ILE A 37 -16.05 8.61 16.90
N VAL A 38 -15.90 7.29 16.86
CA VAL A 38 -14.93 6.63 16.00
C VAL A 38 -15.23 6.88 14.52
N ASN A 39 -16.50 6.78 14.11
CA ASN A 39 -16.91 7.03 12.73
C ASN A 39 -16.72 8.50 12.33
N SER A 40 -16.84 9.45 13.26
CA SER A 40 -16.56 10.88 13.00
C SER A 40 -15.07 11.23 12.98
N THR A 41 -14.19 10.29 13.36
CA THR A 41 -12.75 10.54 13.46
C THR A 41 -12.03 9.87 12.29
N CYS A 42 -11.39 10.69 11.44
CA CYS A 42 -10.60 10.18 10.33
C CYS A 42 -9.45 9.27 10.80
N PHE A 43 -9.18 8.23 10.04
CA PHE A 43 -8.09 7.30 10.26
C PHE A 43 -7.38 7.01 8.94
N LYS A 44 -6.05 7.02 8.95
CA LYS A 44 -5.23 6.76 7.78
C LYS A 44 -4.58 5.39 7.92
N VAL A 45 -4.78 4.54 6.92
CA VAL A 45 -4.18 3.21 6.81
C VAL A 45 -3.05 3.29 5.78
N PRO A 46 -1.78 3.06 6.17
CA PRO A 46 -0.65 3.12 5.25
C PRO A 46 -0.77 2.18 4.05
N ARG A 47 -1.11 0.91 4.25
CA ARG A 47 -1.26 -0.04 3.13
C ARG A 47 -2.19 -1.18 3.47
N VAL A 48 -2.97 -1.60 2.47
CA VAL A 48 -3.81 -2.79 2.52
C VAL A 48 -3.42 -3.68 1.36
N ARG A 49 -3.34 -4.99 1.58
CA ARG A 49 -3.17 -5.99 0.51
C ARG A 49 -4.32 -6.97 0.57
N PHE A 50 -4.95 -7.19 -0.57
CA PHE A 50 -5.95 -8.23 -0.77
C PHE A 50 -5.40 -9.24 -1.79
N GLY A 51 -5.33 -10.49 -1.39
CA GLY A 51 -4.86 -11.57 -2.23
C GLY A 51 -5.93 -12.65 -2.42
N TYR A 52 -6.03 -13.20 -3.63
CA TYR A 52 -6.84 -14.39 -3.86
C TYR A 52 -6.24 -15.27 -4.96
N LYS A 53 -5.86 -16.50 -4.62
CA LYS A 53 -5.42 -17.51 -5.59
C LYS A 53 -5.50 -18.92 -5.02
N GLN A 54 -5.73 -19.90 -5.89
CA GLN A 54 -5.83 -21.33 -5.54
C GLN A 54 -6.79 -21.60 -4.35
N GLY A 55 -7.93 -20.92 -4.31
CA GLY A 55 -8.94 -21.07 -3.24
C GLY A 55 -8.51 -20.55 -1.86
N LYS A 56 -7.43 -19.78 -1.77
CA LYS A 56 -6.99 -19.08 -0.55
C LYS A 56 -7.16 -17.58 -0.71
N CYS A 57 -7.45 -16.90 0.39
CA CYS A 57 -7.57 -15.45 0.44
C CYS A 57 -6.63 -14.86 1.52
N LEU A 58 -6.06 -13.70 1.24
CA LEU A 58 -5.28 -12.89 2.18
C LEU A 58 -5.94 -11.52 2.34
N VAL A 59 -6.09 -11.09 3.59
CA VAL A 59 -6.32 -9.69 3.95
C VAL A 59 -5.19 -9.25 4.86
N MET A 60 -4.32 -8.36 4.38
CA MET A 60 -3.21 -7.81 5.15
C MET A 60 -3.37 -6.30 5.29
N ILE A 61 -3.41 -5.80 6.53
CA ILE A 61 -3.61 -4.39 6.84
C ILE A 61 -2.38 -3.90 7.61
N TYR A 62 -1.57 -3.06 6.97
CA TYR A 62 -0.45 -2.39 7.61
C TYR A 62 -0.93 -1.10 8.29
N THR A 63 -0.58 -0.95 9.56
CA THR A 63 -0.91 0.23 10.37
C THR A 63 0.34 1.05 10.72
N GLY A 64 1.53 0.54 10.43
CA GLY A 64 2.81 1.21 10.61
C GLY A 64 4.00 0.31 10.24
N ILE A 65 5.22 0.77 10.53
CA ILE A 65 6.45 -0.02 10.36
C ILE A 65 6.38 -1.23 11.27
N GLU A 66 6.56 -2.43 10.70
CA GLU A 66 6.45 -3.73 11.40
C GLU A 66 5.10 -3.93 12.14
N LYS A 67 4.08 -3.12 11.82
CA LYS A 67 2.75 -3.19 12.41
C LYS A 67 1.72 -3.59 11.36
N PHE A 68 1.17 -4.79 11.49
CA PHE A 68 0.21 -5.35 10.56
C PHE A 68 -0.76 -6.34 11.22
N LEU A 69 -1.97 -6.39 10.66
CA LEU A 69 -2.92 -7.50 10.84
C LEU A 69 -2.89 -8.37 9.58
N ARG A 70 -2.72 -9.68 9.74
CA ARG A 70 -2.81 -10.67 8.66
C ARG A 70 -3.95 -11.63 8.94
N LEU A 71 -4.83 -11.79 7.95
CA LEU A 71 -5.88 -12.80 7.92
C LEU A 71 -5.71 -13.65 6.67
N GLU A 72 -5.51 -14.95 6.86
CA GLU A 72 -5.53 -15.92 5.77
C GLU A 72 -6.76 -16.81 5.89
N LEU A 73 -7.43 -17.02 4.76
CA LEU A 73 -8.64 -17.82 4.68
C LEU A 73 -8.41 -18.97 3.72
N SER A 74 -8.79 -20.17 4.15
CA SER A 74 -8.73 -21.38 3.33
C SER A 74 -9.93 -22.29 3.63
N LYS A 75 -10.28 -23.12 2.66
CA LYS A 75 -11.37 -24.08 2.82
C LYS A 75 -10.92 -25.29 3.64
N CYS A 76 -11.70 -25.69 4.64
CA CYS A 76 -11.52 -26.93 5.39
C CYS A 76 -12.81 -27.78 5.34
N LYS A 77 -12.81 -28.96 5.97
CA LYS A 77 -13.98 -29.86 5.97
C LYS A 77 -15.20 -29.25 6.67
N GLU A 78 -14.95 -28.46 7.72
CA GLU A 78 -15.98 -27.91 8.62
C GLU A 78 -16.47 -26.52 8.19
N GLY A 79 -15.78 -25.88 7.23
CA GLY A 79 -16.13 -24.57 6.72
C GLY A 79 -14.92 -23.81 6.17
N ILE A 80 -14.72 -22.57 6.64
CA ILE A 80 -13.57 -21.75 6.27
C ILE A 80 -12.66 -21.61 7.49
N LEU A 81 -11.43 -22.08 7.37
CA LEU A 81 -10.37 -21.83 8.33
C LEU A 81 -9.87 -20.40 8.15
N VAL A 82 -9.90 -19.62 9.22
CA VAL A 82 -9.32 -18.27 9.29
C VAL A 82 -8.12 -18.32 10.22
N GLU A 83 -6.95 -18.00 9.69
CA GLU A 83 -5.68 -17.88 10.41
C GLU A 83 -5.39 -16.39 10.58
N ARG A 84 -5.25 -15.95 11.83
CA ARG A 84 -5.00 -14.55 12.20
C ARG A 84 -3.66 -14.43 12.90
N SER A 85 -2.80 -13.56 12.39
CA SER A 85 -1.60 -13.09 13.10
C SER A 85 -1.55 -11.57 13.13
N GLU A 86 -0.85 -11.02 14.13
CA GLU A 86 -0.68 -9.59 14.33
C GLU A 86 0.77 -9.31 14.69
N ASN A 87 1.47 -8.52 13.87
CA ASN A 87 2.88 -8.14 14.03
C ASN A 87 3.87 -9.31 14.18
N SER A 88 3.45 -10.53 13.83
CA SER A 88 4.27 -11.74 13.92
C SER A 88 4.07 -12.64 12.70
N TRP A 89 5.18 -13.24 12.28
CA TRP A 89 5.25 -14.26 11.24
C TRP A 89 5.42 -15.67 11.83
N ASP A 90 5.57 -15.78 13.15
CA ASP A 90 5.75 -17.05 13.83
C ASP A 90 4.44 -17.86 13.80
N PRO A 91 4.46 -19.10 13.29
CA PRO A 91 3.28 -19.98 13.31
C PRO A 91 2.70 -20.19 14.70
N ARG A 92 3.50 -20.04 15.77
CA ARG A 92 3.06 -20.18 17.17
C ARG A 92 2.15 -19.06 17.65
N ASP A 93 2.23 -17.89 17.03
CA ASP A 93 1.42 -16.71 17.36
C ASP A 93 0.12 -16.65 16.54
N ILE A 94 -0.10 -17.63 15.65
CA ILE A 94 -1.29 -17.69 14.80
C ILE A 94 -2.49 -18.18 15.62
N THR A 95 -3.53 -17.36 15.64
CA THR A 95 -4.84 -17.72 16.19
C THR A 95 -5.75 -18.23 15.07
N THR A 96 -6.48 -19.31 15.31
CA THR A 96 -7.34 -19.93 14.29
C THR A 96 -8.81 -19.88 14.70
N LYS A 97 -9.68 -19.73 13.69
CA LYS A 97 -11.14 -19.80 13.85
C LYS A 97 -11.76 -20.46 12.65
N ILE A 98 -12.78 -21.30 12.86
CA ILE A 98 -13.57 -21.88 11.79
C ILE A 98 -14.87 -21.08 11.65
N LEU A 99 -15.10 -20.55 10.45
CA LEU A 99 -16.36 -19.94 10.06
C LEU A 99 -17.24 -20.98 9.34
N PRO A 100 -18.57 -20.82 9.35
CA PRO A 100 -19.47 -21.70 8.61
C PRO A 100 -19.07 -21.83 7.14
N PRO A 101 -19.40 -22.96 6.49
CA PRO A 101 -19.12 -23.16 5.06
C PRO A 101 -19.64 -22.01 4.20
N SER A 102 -18.75 -21.39 3.44
CA SER A 102 -19.07 -20.33 2.49
C SER A 102 -18.02 -20.29 1.37
N ASP A 103 -18.17 -19.33 0.46
CA ASP A 103 -17.15 -19.04 -0.54
C ASP A 103 -16.01 -18.20 0.08
N VAL A 104 -14.76 -18.62 -0.17
CA VAL A 104 -13.57 -18.01 0.46
C VAL A 104 -13.35 -16.58 -0.05
N LEU A 105 -13.49 -16.36 -1.36
CA LEU A 105 -13.35 -15.03 -1.98
C LEU A 105 -14.41 -14.07 -1.43
N LYS A 106 -15.68 -14.47 -1.45
CA LYS A 106 -16.80 -13.69 -0.91
C LYS A 106 -16.59 -13.35 0.57
N THR A 107 -16.13 -14.31 1.36
CA THR A 107 -15.87 -14.10 2.80
C THR A 107 -14.74 -13.09 2.99
N GLY A 108 -13.63 -13.25 2.28
CA GLY A 108 -12.50 -12.32 2.31
C GLY A 108 -12.88 -10.90 1.92
N LEU A 109 -13.61 -10.73 0.81
CA LEU A 109 -14.10 -9.42 0.36
C LEU A 109 -15.08 -8.79 1.35
N THR A 110 -15.97 -9.59 1.96
CA THR A 110 -16.90 -9.10 2.98
C THR A 110 -16.15 -8.58 4.21
N ILE A 111 -15.10 -9.30 4.65
CA ILE A 111 -14.23 -8.86 5.74
C ILE A 111 -13.52 -7.56 5.36
N LEU A 112 -12.89 -7.52 4.18
CA LEU A 112 -12.19 -6.33 3.66
C LEU A 112 -13.11 -5.10 3.67
N LYS A 113 -14.33 -5.25 3.13
CA LYS A 113 -15.37 -4.22 3.13
C LYS A 113 -15.69 -3.75 4.53
N ASN A 114 -16.08 -4.66 5.42
CA ASN A 114 -16.53 -4.30 6.78
C ASN A 114 -15.43 -3.63 7.61
N LEU A 115 -14.16 -3.93 7.34
CA LEU A 115 -13.03 -3.33 8.03
C LEU A 115 -12.67 -1.93 7.49
N LEU A 116 -12.82 -1.70 6.18
CA LEU A 116 -12.14 -0.59 5.50
C LEU A 116 -13.04 0.31 4.64
N ALA A 117 -14.22 -0.14 4.22
CA ALA A 117 -15.15 0.62 3.38
C ALA A 117 -15.99 1.60 4.22
N HIS A 118 -15.32 2.45 5.01
CA HIS A 118 -15.97 3.48 5.82
C HIS A 118 -15.48 4.86 5.39
N GLU A 119 -16.36 5.85 5.35
CA GLU A 119 -16.05 7.22 4.91
C GLU A 119 -14.92 7.89 5.70
N SER A 120 -14.68 7.47 6.94
CA SER A 120 -13.62 8.01 7.79
C SER A 120 -12.24 7.38 7.58
N ILE A 121 -12.15 6.28 6.82
CA ILE A 121 -10.90 5.56 6.60
C ILE A 121 -10.33 5.96 5.25
N ILE A 122 -9.09 6.47 5.23
CA ILE A 122 -8.33 6.74 4.00
C ILE A 122 -7.19 5.72 3.93
N ILE A 123 -7.09 5.01 2.81
CA ILE A 123 -6.03 4.06 2.52
C ILE A 123 -5.01 4.74 1.59
N GLU A 124 -3.74 4.80 1.99
CA GLU A 124 -2.73 5.39 1.10
C GLU A 124 -2.45 4.48 -0.09
N ALA A 125 -2.22 3.18 0.13
CA ALA A 125 -2.04 2.20 -0.94
C ALA A 125 -2.90 0.95 -0.73
N MET A 126 -3.62 0.51 -1.76
CA MET A 126 -4.37 -0.75 -1.76
C MET A 126 -3.89 -1.66 -2.88
N GLU A 127 -3.29 -2.77 -2.51
CA GLU A 127 -2.72 -3.77 -3.40
C GLU A 127 -3.68 -4.93 -3.63
N TRP A 128 -3.79 -5.36 -4.88
CA TRP A 128 -4.57 -6.52 -5.30
C TRP A 128 -3.62 -7.55 -5.94
N ASP A 129 -3.52 -8.71 -5.30
CA ASP A 129 -2.70 -9.87 -5.72
C ASP A 129 -3.64 -11.00 -6.14
N MET A 130 -4.06 -10.94 -7.40
CA MET A 130 -5.05 -11.86 -7.96
C MET A 130 -4.67 -12.20 -9.40
N PRO A 131 -4.39 -13.45 -9.75
CA PRO A 131 -3.96 -13.81 -11.10
C PRO A 131 -5.09 -13.59 -12.10
N ASP A 132 -4.77 -13.03 -13.28
CA ASP A 132 -5.75 -12.76 -14.35
C ASP A 132 -6.53 -14.00 -14.82
N LYS A 133 -5.94 -15.19 -14.66
CA LYS A 133 -6.54 -16.48 -15.04
C LYS A 133 -7.03 -17.27 -13.83
N SER A 134 -7.62 -16.62 -12.83
CA SER A 134 -8.31 -17.34 -11.74
C SER A 134 -9.61 -17.96 -12.28
N PRO A 135 -9.75 -19.30 -12.33
CA PRO A 135 -10.98 -19.94 -12.82
C PRO A 135 -12.22 -19.62 -11.96
N GLU A 136 -12.00 -19.14 -10.73
CA GLU A 136 -13.02 -18.74 -9.77
C GLU A 136 -13.57 -17.33 -10.01
N ILE A 137 -12.86 -16.48 -10.76
CA ILE A 137 -13.28 -15.10 -11.05
C ILE A 137 -13.61 -15.01 -12.52
N LYS A 138 -14.91 -15.09 -12.81
CA LYS A 138 -15.39 -15.10 -14.18
C LYS A 138 -15.90 -13.73 -14.58
N TYR A 139 -16.41 -12.98 -13.62
CA TYR A 139 -17.07 -11.72 -13.87
C TYR A 139 -16.71 -10.65 -12.83
N PRO A 140 -16.68 -9.36 -13.22
CA PRO A 140 -16.61 -8.21 -12.29
C PRO A 140 -17.48 -8.33 -11.03
N GLN A 141 -18.66 -8.94 -11.17
CA GLN A 141 -19.67 -9.11 -10.13
C GLN A 141 -19.20 -10.03 -9.00
N ASP A 142 -18.29 -10.97 -9.28
CA ASP A 142 -17.70 -11.86 -8.27
C ASP A 142 -16.92 -11.05 -7.21
N ILE A 143 -16.48 -9.84 -7.56
CA ILE A 143 -15.81 -8.89 -6.65
C ILE A 143 -16.79 -7.83 -6.13
N LEU A 144 -17.59 -7.23 -7.00
CA LEU A 144 -18.42 -6.08 -6.63
C LEU A 144 -19.62 -6.44 -5.72
N VAL A 145 -20.23 -7.61 -5.92
CA VAL A 145 -21.40 -8.04 -5.13
C VAL A 145 -21.03 -8.33 -3.67
N PRO A 146 -19.96 -9.08 -3.35
CA PRO A 146 -19.51 -9.22 -1.96
C PRO A 146 -19.15 -7.90 -1.28
N LEU A 147 -18.66 -6.93 -2.06
CA LEU A 147 -18.39 -5.57 -1.59
C LEU A 147 -19.67 -4.71 -1.43
N ALA A 148 -20.84 -5.23 -1.78
CA ALA A 148 -22.11 -4.48 -1.82
C ALA A 148 -22.01 -3.17 -2.61
N TYR A 149 -21.12 -3.11 -3.60
CA TYR A 149 -20.78 -1.91 -4.37
C TYR A 149 -20.28 -0.72 -3.51
N GLU A 150 -19.86 -0.98 -2.27
CA GLU A 150 -19.22 0.04 -1.42
C GLU A 150 -17.82 0.36 -1.97
N LYS A 151 -17.46 1.64 -1.93
CA LYS A 151 -16.20 2.15 -2.45
C LYS A 151 -15.22 2.42 -1.33
N PHE A 152 -13.96 2.15 -1.59
CA PHE A 152 -12.85 2.49 -0.70
C PHE A 152 -12.32 3.89 -1.02
N ARG A 153 -11.93 4.62 0.02
CA ARG A 153 -11.18 5.88 -0.13
C ARG A 153 -9.69 5.55 -0.25
N VAL A 154 -9.20 5.39 -1.48
CA VAL A 154 -7.84 4.93 -1.77
C VAL A 154 -7.09 5.98 -2.58
N ARG A 155 -5.85 6.30 -2.20
CA ARG A 155 -4.99 7.22 -2.96
C ARG A 155 -4.19 6.53 -4.06
N GLU A 156 -3.62 5.37 -3.78
CA GLU A 156 -2.86 4.56 -4.72
C GLU A 156 -3.47 3.16 -4.84
N ILE A 157 -3.85 2.77 -6.05
CA ILE A 157 -4.21 1.37 -6.34
C ILE A 157 -2.97 0.70 -6.91
N VAL A 158 -2.64 -0.46 -6.34
CA VAL A 158 -1.51 -1.28 -6.73
C VAL A 158 -2.00 -2.62 -7.27
N PHE A 159 -1.57 -2.99 -8.46
CA PHE A 159 -1.71 -4.34 -8.98
C PHE A 159 -0.34 -4.96 -9.13
N LEU A 160 -0.26 -6.29 -9.08
CA LEU A 160 0.94 -6.98 -9.56
C LEU A 160 0.98 -6.95 -11.09
N TRP A 161 2.16 -7.14 -11.69
CA TRP A 161 2.29 -7.06 -13.15
C TRP A 161 1.45 -8.07 -13.94
N ASN A 162 1.07 -9.18 -13.31
CA ASN A 162 0.24 -10.23 -13.85
C ASN A 162 -1.26 -10.08 -13.50
N THR A 163 -1.67 -8.93 -12.96
CA THR A 163 -3.05 -8.61 -12.55
C THR A 163 -3.59 -7.40 -13.32
N VAL A 164 -3.89 -7.58 -14.61
CA VAL A 164 -4.44 -6.51 -15.47
C VAL A 164 -5.97 -6.55 -15.51
N ALA A 165 -6.59 -7.72 -15.33
CA ALA A 165 -8.02 -7.93 -15.50
C ALA A 165 -8.90 -7.15 -14.51
N LEU A 166 -8.32 -6.71 -13.38
CA LEU A 166 -9.03 -5.97 -12.35
C LEU A 166 -9.01 -4.45 -12.54
N GLU A 167 -8.16 -3.91 -13.42
CA GLU A 167 -8.05 -2.47 -13.62
C GLU A 167 -9.35 -1.79 -14.10
N PRO A 168 -10.19 -2.40 -14.95
CA PRO A 168 -11.49 -1.83 -15.30
C PRO A 168 -12.42 -1.64 -14.09
N LEU A 169 -12.13 -2.29 -12.96
CA LEU A 169 -12.91 -2.15 -11.73
C LEU A 169 -12.55 -0.91 -10.91
N ILE A 170 -11.42 -0.24 -11.17
CA ILE A 170 -10.95 0.92 -10.38
C ILE A 170 -12.07 1.96 -10.13
N PRO A 171 -12.86 2.40 -11.13
CA PRO A 171 -13.93 3.39 -10.91
C PRO A 171 -15.05 2.89 -9.98
N TYR A 172 -15.20 1.58 -9.85
CA TYR A 172 -16.21 0.92 -9.02
C TYR A 172 -15.68 0.55 -7.63
N LEU A 173 -14.37 0.34 -7.50
CA LEU A 173 -13.72 0.03 -6.23
C LEU A 173 -13.38 1.28 -5.42
N CYS A 174 -13.15 2.43 -6.07
CA CYS A 174 -12.60 3.61 -5.44
C CYS A 174 -13.53 4.83 -5.47
N VAL A 175 -13.49 5.62 -4.41
CA VAL A 175 -13.97 7.01 -4.43
C VAL A 175 -13.04 7.81 -5.35
N VAL A 176 -13.61 8.32 -6.45
CA VAL A 176 -12.82 8.93 -7.53
C VAL A 176 -11.99 10.11 -7.03
N ASP A 177 -12.53 10.95 -6.15
CA ASP A 177 -11.84 12.17 -5.70
C ASP A 177 -10.60 11.89 -4.85
N ASP A 178 -10.59 10.78 -4.11
CA ASP A 178 -9.45 10.39 -3.28
C ASP A 178 -8.34 9.70 -4.09
N PHE A 179 -8.69 9.08 -5.23
CA PHE A 179 -7.77 8.37 -6.09
C PHE A 179 -6.74 9.33 -6.71
N LYS A 180 -5.46 8.94 -6.72
CA LYS A 180 -4.35 9.76 -7.21
C LYS A 180 -3.44 9.03 -8.18
N LEU A 181 -3.31 7.71 -8.04
CA LEU A 181 -2.28 6.96 -8.75
C LEU A 181 -2.65 5.50 -8.96
N LEU A 182 -2.34 4.98 -10.14
CA LEU A 182 -2.28 3.55 -10.41
C LEU A 182 -0.81 3.11 -10.49
N ARG A 183 -0.47 1.99 -9.84
CA ARG A 183 0.84 1.35 -9.97
C ARG A 183 0.69 -0.12 -10.30
N ARG A 184 1.42 -0.60 -11.30
CA ARG A 184 1.73 -2.01 -11.47
C ARG A 184 3.09 -2.29 -10.89
N LEU A 185 3.16 -3.20 -9.94
CA LEU A 185 4.34 -3.47 -9.14
C LEU A 185 4.94 -4.82 -9.51
N GLY A 186 6.27 -4.88 -9.51
CA GLY A 186 6.94 -6.11 -9.20
C GLY A 186 8.43 -5.98 -8.93
N LEU A 187 9.07 -7.14 -8.84
CA LEU A 187 10.41 -7.32 -8.28
C LEU A 187 11.26 -8.18 -9.22
N GLU A 188 12.35 -7.61 -9.73
CA GLU A 188 13.46 -8.35 -10.32
C GLU A 188 14.39 -8.81 -9.19
N ILE A 189 14.66 -10.11 -9.16
CA ILE A 189 15.41 -10.75 -8.07
C ILE A 189 16.83 -11.07 -8.50
N SER A 190 17.75 -11.02 -7.54
CA SER A 190 19.15 -11.37 -7.74
C SER A 190 19.77 -11.89 -6.45
N GLY A 191 20.96 -12.50 -6.55
CA GLY A 191 21.78 -12.83 -5.39
C GLY A 191 22.69 -11.69 -4.90
N GLU A 192 22.68 -10.52 -5.56
CA GLU A 192 23.61 -9.43 -5.25
C GLU A 192 23.15 -8.56 -4.08
N SER A 193 21.83 -8.41 -3.89
CA SER A 193 21.26 -7.59 -2.82
C SER A 193 19.96 -8.20 -2.29
N LEU A 194 19.72 -8.02 -0.99
CA LEU A 194 18.46 -8.37 -0.33
C LEU A 194 17.44 -7.21 -0.34
N VAL A 195 17.84 -6.04 -0.84
CA VAL A 195 17.00 -4.84 -0.93
C VAL A 195 17.08 -4.23 -2.33
N PRO A 196 16.00 -3.58 -2.82
CA PRO A 196 16.06 -2.90 -4.11
C PRO A 196 17.16 -1.83 -4.14
N VAL A 197 18.01 -1.90 -5.16
CA VAL A 197 19.10 -0.94 -5.40
C VAL A 197 18.80 0.05 -6.52
N MET A 198 17.73 -0.24 -7.27
CA MET A 198 17.29 0.54 -8.41
C MET A 198 15.78 0.36 -8.61
N ILE A 199 15.13 1.39 -9.13
CA ILE A 199 13.76 1.33 -9.62
C ILE A 199 13.76 1.71 -11.09
N HIS A 200 13.08 0.91 -11.89
CA HIS A 200 12.75 1.21 -13.28
C HIS A 200 11.24 1.41 -13.41
N ASP A 201 10.84 2.60 -13.82
CA ASP A 201 9.43 2.99 -13.97
C ASP A 201 9.11 3.22 -15.45
N SER A 202 8.00 2.68 -15.95
CA SER A 202 7.36 3.16 -17.18
C SER A 202 6.13 3.98 -16.83
N LEU A 203 6.15 5.27 -17.16
CA LEU A 203 4.99 6.15 -17.04
C LEU A 203 4.14 6.00 -18.29
N VAL A 204 2.89 5.55 -18.12
CA VAL A 204 1.97 5.28 -19.24
C VAL A 204 0.68 6.06 -19.09
N GLU A 205 0.04 6.36 -20.23
CA GLU A 205 -1.35 6.79 -20.27
C GLU A 205 -2.25 5.57 -20.08
N HIS A 206 -3.25 5.69 -19.21
CA HIS A 206 -4.08 4.55 -18.84
C HIS A 206 -5.56 4.91 -18.79
N PRO A 207 -6.44 4.20 -19.52
CA PRO A 207 -7.84 4.60 -19.69
C PRO A 207 -8.61 4.63 -18.36
N TRP A 208 -8.29 3.71 -17.44
CA TRP A 208 -8.99 3.57 -16.16
C TRP A 208 -8.51 4.51 -15.06
N THR A 209 -7.53 5.38 -15.36
CA THR A 209 -6.97 6.32 -14.37
C THR A 209 -7.63 7.69 -14.36
N LEU A 210 -8.52 7.98 -15.31
CA LEU A 210 -9.17 9.28 -15.45
C LEU A 210 -8.15 10.44 -15.54
N GLY A 211 -7.06 10.23 -16.29
CA GLY A 211 -5.98 11.21 -16.49
C GLY A 211 -4.94 11.27 -15.36
N ARG A 212 -5.05 10.42 -14.34
CA ARG A 212 -4.04 10.30 -13.28
C ARG A 212 -2.84 9.48 -13.74
N PRO A 213 -1.66 9.64 -13.11
CA PRO A 213 -0.49 8.88 -13.51
C PRO A 213 -0.69 7.37 -13.32
N CYS A 214 -0.14 6.59 -14.25
CA CYS A 214 0.02 5.15 -14.14
C CYS A 214 1.50 4.80 -14.27
N TYR A 215 2.06 4.12 -13.28
CA TYR A 215 3.44 3.63 -13.31
C TYR A 215 3.46 2.11 -13.40
N LYS A 216 4.26 1.56 -14.31
CA LYS A 216 4.71 0.17 -14.27
C LYS A 216 6.10 0.16 -13.63
N SER A 217 6.22 -0.31 -12.39
CA SER A 217 7.40 -0.12 -11.54
C SER A 217 8.09 -1.41 -11.17
N MET A 218 9.34 -1.53 -11.62
CA MET A 218 10.24 -2.65 -11.43
C MET A 218 11.27 -2.29 -10.38
N PHE A 219 11.19 -2.96 -9.24
CA PHE A 219 12.20 -2.87 -8.19
C PHE A 219 13.26 -3.92 -8.50
N CYS A 220 14.50 -3.50 -8.68
CA CYS A 220 15.59 -4.39 -9.04
C CYS A 220 16.49 -4.63 -7.84
N LEU A 221 16.73 -5.91 -7.52
CA LEU A 221 17.76 -6.31 -6.56
C LEU A 221 19.15 -6.31 -7.22
N ASN A 222 19.25 -6.09 -8.53
CA ASN A 222 20.50 -5.98 -9.26
C ASN A 222 20.57 -4.67 -10.06
N GLY A 223 21.67 -3.94 -9.88
CA GLY A 223 21.98 -2.68 -10.58
C GLY A 223 23.14 -2.80 -11.56
N SER A 224 23.56 -4.01 -11.90
CA SER A 224 24.72 -4.29 -12.75
C SER A 224 24.55 -3.77 -14.17
N LEU A 225 25.69 -3.52 -14.83
CA LEU A 225 25.73 -3.01 -16.19
C LEU A 225 24.97 -3.88 -17.21
N PRO A 226 25.04 -5.22 -17.18
CA PRO A 226 24.28 -6.05 -18.10
C PRO A 226 22.76 -5.84 -18.00
N ILE A 227 22.22 -5.75 -16.79
CA ILE A 227 20.78 -5.57 -16.56
C ILE A 227 20.35 -4.18 -16.98
N THR A 228 21.06 -3.15 -16.55
CA THR A 228 20.74 -1.76 -16.94
C THR A 228 20.81 -1.56 -18.45
N LEU A 229 21.73 -2.24 -19.14
CA LEU A 229 21.82 -2.23 -20.60
C LEU A 229 20.62 -2.90 -21.28
N VAL A 230 20.18 -4.05 -20.77
CA VAL A 230 19.00 -4.78 -21.29
C VAL A 230 17.75 -3.94 -21.13
N MET A 231 17.56 -3.35 -19.95
CA MET A 231 16.46 -2.42 -19.71
C MET A 231 16.52 -1.23 -20.67
N HIS A 232 17.70 -0.68 -20.93
CA HIS A 232 17.85 0.43 -21.87
C HIS A 232 17.41 0.08 -23.31
N PHE A 233 17.68 -1.15 -23.76
CA PHE A 233 17.20 -1.65 -25.05
C PHE A 233 15.68 -1.85 -25.04
N GLN A 234 15.16 -2.52 -24.00
CA GLN A 234 13.71 -2.73 -23.83
C GLN A 234 12.93 -1.41 -23.75
N ASP A 235 13.52 -0.37 -23.15
CA ASP A 235 12.91 0.96 -23.07
C ASP A 235 12.71 1.58 -24.43
N ARG A 236 13.71 1.47 -25.31
CA ARG A 236 13.62 1.97 -26.67
C ARG A 236 12.49 1.24 -27.40
N ASP A 237 12.48 -0.07 -27.34
CA ASP A 237 11.46 -0.88 -28.00
C ASP A 237 10.06 -0.58 -27.45
N THR A 238 9.92 -0.40 -26.13
CA THR A 238 8.66 -0.05 -25.46
C THR A 238 8.16 1.32 -25.92
N LEU A 239 9.02 2.33 -25.95
CA LEU A 239 8.65 3.69 -26.37
C LEU A 239 8.20 3.76 -27.85
N HIS A 240 8.68 2.85 -28.70
CA HIS A 240 8.30 2.81 -30.12
C HIS A 240 7.13 1.86 -30.41
N SER A 241 6.97 0.80 -29.61
CA SER A 241 5.91 -0.21 -29.81
C SER A 241 4.62 0.12 -29.06
N ASP A 242 4.69 0.84 -27.93
CA ASP A 242 3.55 1.19 -27.09
C ASP A 242 3.34 2.70 -27.09
N SER A 243 2.38 3.15 -27.91
CA SER A 243 2.01 4.57 -28.03
C SER A 243 1.46 5.18 -26.73
N THR A 244 1.08 4.36 -25.74
CA THR A 244 0.62 4.83 -24.44
C THR A 244 1.79 5.16 -23.50
N THR A 245 3.01 4.68 -23.80
CA THR A 245 4.18 4.96 -22.96
C THR A 245 4.67 6.38 -23.17
N ILE A 246 4.66 7.17 -22.10
CA ILE A 246 5.11 8.56 -22.12
C ILE A 246 6.64 8.61 -21.98
N ALA A 247 7.16 7.90 -20.99
CA ALA A 247 8.58 7.85 -20.67
C ALA A 247 8.91 6.60 -19.86
N THR A 248 10.17 6.15 -19.94
CA THR A 248 10.77 5.22 -18.98
C THR A 248 11.73 5.99 -18.07
N LEU A 249 11.85 5.58 -16.81
CA LEU A 249 12.65 6.26 -15.81
C LEU A 249 13.49 5.26 -15.04
N LEU A 250 14.80 5.49 -15.05
CA LEU A 250 15.75 4.80 -14.19
C LEU A 250 15.98 5.66 -12.95
N ARG A 251 15.84 5.09 -11.75
CA ARG A 251 15.99 5.81 -10.48
C ARG A 251 16.93 5.04 -9.56
N VAL A 252 17.96 5.69 -9.05
CA VAL A 252 19.00 5.06 -8.23
C VAL A 252 19.33 5.96 -7.03
N ALA A 253 19.21 5.43 -5.82
CA ALA A 253 19.57 6.13 -4.58
C ALA A 253 21.10 6.10 -4.33
N SER A 254 21.86 6.59 -5.30
CA SER A 254 23.30 6.78 -5.21
C SER A 254 23.62 8.24 -5.48
N PRO A 255 24.07 9.02 -4.47
CA PRO A 255 24.29 10.46 -4.58
C PRO A 255 25.10 10.82 -5.83
N LEU A 256 24.53 11.68 -6.66
CA LEU A 256 25.20 12.19 -7.85
C LEU A 256 24.72 13.62 -8.11
N PRO A 257 25.15 14.59 -7.30
CA PRO A 257 24.70 15.96 -7.42
C PRO A 257 25.10 16.51 -8.79
N LYS A 258 24.12 16.75 -9.64
CA LYS A 258 24.38 17.25 -10.99
C LYS A 258 23.25 18.12 -11.48
N LYS A 259 23.61 19.13 -12.26
CA LYS A 259 22.63 19.92 -12.99
C LYS A 259 21.90 19.03 -13.99
N PRO A 260 20.63 19.33 -14.31
CA PRO A 260 19.88 18.60 -15.32
C PRO A 260 20.65 18.56 -16.64
N ASP A 261 20.87 17.35 -17.15
CA ASP A 261 21.60 17.08 -18.38
C ASP A 261 20.66 16.48 -19.44
N ARG A 262 20.77 16.97 -20.68
CA ARG A 262 19.93 16.57 -21.81
C ARG A 262 20.79 15.91 -22.88
N GLN A 263 20.48 14.67 -23.20
CA GLN A 263 21.15 13.92 -24.26
C GLN A 263 20.13 13.53 -25.33
N ALA A 264 20.35 13.95 -26.56
CA ALA A 264 19.51 13.58 -27.70
C ALA A 264 20.17 12.44 -28.48
N HIS A 265 19.38 11.42 -28.77
CA HIS A 265 19.72 10.33 -29.68
C HIS A 265 18.86 10.44 -30.94
N SER A 266 19.03 9.53 -31.90
CA SER A 266 18.33 9.60 -33.20
C SER A 266 16.80 9.58 -33.08
N ASP A 267 16.26 8.87 -32.08
CA ASP A 267 14.82 8.62 -31.91
C ASP A 267 14.30 8.88 -30.49
N THR A 268 15.20 9.17 -29.54
CA THR A 268 14.88 9.32 -28.11
C THR A 268 15.68 10.45 -27.48
N ILE A 269 15.17 10.95 -26.35
CA ILE A 269 15.78 11.99 -25.54
C ILE A 269 15.89 11.48 -24.11
N ASN A 270 17.06 11.66 -23.52
CA ASN A 270 17.32 11.39 -22.12
C ASN A 270 17.47 12.71 -21.37
N TRP A 271 16.77 12.81 -20.24
CA TRP A 271 16.98 13.85 -19.25
C TRP A 271 17.46 13.19 -17.96
N THR A 272 18.62 13.59 -17.45
CA THR A 272 19.13 13.09 -16.18
C THR A 272 19.28 14.20 -15.16
N TYR A 273 18.73 13.96 -13.98
CA TYR A 273 18.81 14.82 -12.80
C TYR A 273 19.58 14.08 -11.72
N GLY A 274 20.20 14.81 -10.80
CA GLY A 274 20.77 14.20 -9.62
C GLY A 274 21.03 15.20 -8.50
N ASN A 275 20.92 14.70 -7.27
CA ASN A 275 21.09 15.45 -6.03
C ASN A 275 21.77 14.54 -4.98
N ASP A 276 21.78 14.99 -3.74
CA ASP A 276 22.37 14.26 -2.62
C ASP A 276 21.62 12.97 -2.25
N CYS A 277 20.37 12.80 -2.70
CA CYS A 277 19.59 11.58 -2.50
C CYS A 277 19.88 10.53 -3.59
N GLY A 278 20.25 10.98 -4.79
CA GLY A 278 20.70 10.13 -5.88
C GLY A 278 20.38 10.71 -7.25
N TYR A 279 20.23 9.87 -8.27
CA TYR A 279 19.97 10.31 -9.64
C TYR A 279 18.81 9.57 -10.30
N TRP A 280 18.23 10.22 -11.29
CA TRP A 280 17.21 9.63 -12.12
C TRP A 280 17.33 10.10 -13.57
N THR A 281 17.19 9.15 -14.49
CA THR A 281 17.21 9.37 -15.94
C THR A 281 15.85 9.04 -16.50
N ALA A 282 15.20 10.01 -17.15
CA ALA A 282 14.00 9.77 -17.94
C ALA A 282 14.37 9.66 -19.42
N LYS A 283 13.91 8.60 -20.09
CA LYS A 283 14.02 8.38 -21.53
C LYS A 283 12.63 8.50 -22.17
N MET A 284 12.53 9.24 -23.26
CA MET A 284 11.26 9.53 -23.93
C MET A 284 11.45 9.81 -25.41
N ILE A 285 10.38 9.73 -26.19
CA ILE A 285 10.36 10.26 -27.56
C ILE A 285 10.27 11.80 -27.55
N PRO A 286 10.76 12.50 -28.60
CA PRO A 286 10.75 13.97 -28.65
C PRO A 286 9.38 14.62 -28.40
N ALA A 287 8.30 13.99 -28.86
CA ALA A 287 6.94 14.50 -28.67
C ALA A 287 6.52 14.64 -27.20
N ASN A 288 7.11 13.83 -26.30
CA ASN A 288 6.78 13.82 -24.88
C ASN A 288 7.69 14.72 -24.03
N GLU A 289 8.75 15.30 -24.62
CA GLU A 289 9.78 16.03 -23.88
C GLU A 289 9.21 17.19 -23.06
N ALA A 290 8.38 18.06 -23.65
CA ALA A 290 7.84 19.22 -22.93
C ALA A 290 6.98 18.82 -21.72
N LYS A 291 6.14 17.78 -21.88
CA LYS A 291 5.28 17.23 -20.83
C LYS A 291 6.13 16.62 -19.70
N MET A 292 7.16 15.86 -20.05
CA MET A 292 8.04 15.21 -19.08
C MET A 292 8.96 16.17 -18.37
N LYS A 293 9.53 17.15 -19.08
CA LYS A 293 10.41 18.16 -18.52
C LYS A 293 9.73 18.91 -17.38
N LYS A 294 8.47 19.34 -17.59
CA LYS A 294 7.66 19.98 -16.54
C LYS A 294 7.48 19.09 -15.30
N LYS A 295 7.32 17.78 -15.47
CA LYS A 295 7.21 16.84 -14.35
C LYS A 295 8.55 16.70 -13.61
N LEU A 296 9.63 16.48 -14.35
CA LEU A 296 10.97 16.29 -13.79
C LEU A 296 11.47 17.53 -13.03
N ASP A 297 11.20 18.72 -13.56
CA ASP A 297 11.56 19.99 -12.91
C ASP A 297 10.84 20.22 -11.57
N ALA A 298 9.66 19.62 -11.39
CA ALA A 298 8.91 19.71 -10.14
C ALA A 298 9.35 18.66 -9.10
N GLU A 299 10.11 17.63 -9.49
CA GLU A 299 10.59 16.59 -8.59
C GLU A 299 11.77 17.11 -7.75
N LYS A 300 11.54 17.32 -6.45
CA LYS A 300 12.63 17.65 -5.50
C LYS A 300 13.60 16.48 -5.29
N CYS A 301 13.05 15.26 -5.28
CA CYS A 301 13.79 14.02 -5.11
C CYS A 301 13.18 12.94 -6.02
N GLY A 302 13.84 12.66 -7.14
CA GLY A 302 13.36 11.67 -8.12
C GLY A 302 13.85 10.25 -7.88
N VAL A 303 14.43 9.91 -6.72
CA VAL A 303 14.74 8.50 -6.41
C VAL A 303 13.59 7.77 -5.70
N HIS A 304 12.49 8.48 -5.41
CA HIS A 304 11.23 7.94 -4.89
C HIS A 304 11.46 7.03 -3.68
N TYR A 305 10.86 5.83 -3.70
CA TYR A 305 10.78 4.88 -2.60
C TYR A 305 12.13 4.38 -2.08
N GLN A 306 13.24 4.72 -2.75
CA GLN A 306 14.60 4.43 -2.31
C GLN A 306 15.20 5.51 -1.41
N CYS A 307 14.61 6.71 -1.33
CA CYS A 307 15.13 7.76 -0.46
C CYS A 307 14.59 7.63 0.96
N LYS A 308 15.48 7.42 1.94
CA LYS A 308 15.16 7.42 3.37
C LYS A 308 14.66 8.78 3.88
N ASN A 309 15.16 9.86 3.30
CA ASN A 309 14.96 11.23 3.81
C ASN A 309 13.75 11.93 3.18
N CYS A 310 13.39 11.58 1.94
CA CYS A 310 12.34 12.27 1.18
C CYS A 310 11.06 11.45 1.00
N THR A 311 11.09 10.14 1.28
CA THR A 311 9.90 9.29 1.26
C THR A 311 9.35 9.13 2.67
N ASP A 312 8.04 8.95 2.80
CA ASP A 312 7.48 8.65 4.11
C ASP A 312 8.11 7.36 4.69
N PRO A 313 8.38 7.31 6.01
CA PRO A 313 9.13 6.21 6.61
C PRO A 313 8.51 4.83 6.36
N PHE A 314 7.17 4.75 6.36
CA PHE A 314 6.47 3.49 6.12
C PHE A 314 6.68 3.00 4.69
N THR A 315 6.46 3.86 3.70
CA THR A 315 6.60 3.52 2.29
C THR A 315 8.05 3.17 1.95
N PHE A 316 9.02 3.89 2.50
CA PHE A 316 10.44 3.55 2.38
C PHE A 316 10.71 2.15 2.95
N TRP A 317 10.29 1.90 4.19
CA TRP A 317 10.45 0.60 4.84
C TRP A 317 9.77 -0.53 4.05
N TYR A 318 8.53 -0.33 3.60
CA TYR A 318 7.77 -1.33 2.86
C TYR A 318 8.48 -1.73 1.56
N HIS A 319 8.92 -0.73 0.77
CA HIS A 319 9.55 -1.02 -0.51
C HIS A 319 10.98 -1.56 -0.36
N ARG A 320 11.73 -1.10 0.66
CA ARG A 320 13.06 -1.65 0.97
C ARG A 320 13.00 -3.13 1.38
N ASN A 321 11.88 -3.58 1.94
CA ASN A 321 11.70 -4.96 2.40
C ASN A 321 10.85 -5.83 1.45
N LEU A 322 10.63 -5.42 0.19
CA LEU A 322 9.82 -6.21 -0.76
C LEU A 322 10.30 -7.65 -0.92
N ALA A 323 11.61 -7.87 -1.00
CA ALA A 323 12.19 -9.21 -1.14
C ALA A 323 11.87 -10.11 0.05
N ARG A 324 11.79 -9.56 1.28
CA ARG A 324 11.46 -10.32 2.50
C ARG A 324 10.11 -11.02 2.41
N ARG A 325 9.17 -10.48 1.61
CA ARG A 325 7.87 -11.12 1.36
C ARG A 325 8.03 -12.53 0.82
N LEU A 326 9.09 -12.83 0.05
CA LEU A 326 9.32 -14.17 -0.50
C LEU A 326 9.64 -15.21 0.58
N HIS A 327 10.18 -14.77 1.71
CA HIS A 327 10.41 -15.59 2.88
C HIS A 327 9.19 -15.62 3.82
N GLN A 328 8.62 -14.46 4.12
CA GLN A 328 7.53 -14.27 5.10
C GLN A 328 6.17 -14.74 4.59
N GLU A 329 5.96 -14.67 3.27
CA GLU A 329 4.71 -14.98 2.57
C GLU A 329 5.01 -15.84 1.33
N PRO A 330 5.55 -17.06 1.48
CA PRO A 330 6.04 -17.85 0.35
C PRO A 330 4.93 -18.22 -0.65
N PHE A 331 3.67 -18.24 -0.20
CA PHE A 331 2.52 -18.42 -1.07
C PHE A 331 2.22 -17.18 -1.92
N TRP A 332 2.45 -15.96 -1.44
CA TRP A 332 2.12 -14.68 -2.08
C TRP A 332 3.33 -14.04 -2.81
N GLY A 333 4.02 -14.86 -3.60
CA GLY A 333 5.28 -14.52 -4.27
C GLY A 333 5.18 -14.05 -5.73
N ASP A 334 3.97 -13.83 -6.28
CA ASP A 334 3.77 -13.55 -7.72
C ASP A 334 4.24 -12.13 -8.13
N ILE A 335 4.81 -11.38 -7.18
CA ILE A 335 5.48 -10.11 -7.40
C ILE A 335 6.79 -10.27 -8.20
N VAL A 336 7.38 -11.47 -8.20
CA VAL A 336 8.64 -11.74 -8.89
C VAL A 336 8.44 -11.72 -10.40
N TRP A 337 9.36 -11.08 -11.11
CA TRP A 337 9.40 -11.06 -12.56
C TRP A 337 10.75 -11.50 -13.09
N GLN A 338 10.70 -12.22 -14.19
CA GLN A 338 11.88 -12.59 -14.95
C GLN A 338 12.15 -11.58 -16.05
N LEU A 339 13.37 -11.03 -16.08
CA LEU A 339 13.88 -10.45 -17.32
C LEU A 339 14.15 -11.59 -18.31
N PRO A 340 13.51 -11.61 -19.49
CA PRO A 340 13.75 -12.66 -20.48
C PRO A 340 15.24 -12.79 -20.82
N GLY A 341 15.77 -14.02 -20.76
CA GLY A 341 17.18 -14.30 -21.02
C GLY A 341 18.13 -14.12 -19.84
N PHE A 342 17.62 -13.76 -18.65
CA PHE A 342 18.42 -13.63 -17.42
C PHE A 342 17.98 -14.60 -16.34
N GLY A 343 18.94 -15.42 -15.90
CA GLY A 343 18.83 -16.29 -14.72
C GLY A 343 17.77 -17.39 -14.82
N ASP A 344 17.84 -18.33 -13.89
CA ASP A 344 16.73 -19.23 -13.57
C ASP A 344 15.98 -18.59 -12.39
N VAL A 345 14.72 -18.19 -12.60
CA VAL A 345 13.92 -17.52 -11.55
C VAL A 345 13.59 -18.43 -10.41
N GLU A 346 13.37 -19.72 -10.67
CA GLU A 346 13.06 -20.67 -9.61
C GLU A 346 14.28 -20.83 -8.69
N MET A 347 15.44 -21.05 -9.29
CA MET A 347 16.71 -21.14 -8.56
C MET A 347 17.06 -19.81 -7.86
N GLY A 348 16.90 -18.68 -8.54
CA GLY A 348 17.15 -17.35 -7.97
C GLY A 348 16.23 -17.05 -6.78
N THR A 349 14.96 -17.43 -6.88
CA THR A 349 13.98 -17.25 -5.81
C THR A 349 14.35 -18.11 -4.60
N GLU A 350 14.76 -19.36 -4.83
CA GLU A 350 15.13 -20.26 -3.74
C GLU A 350 16.41 -19.80 -3.04
N ASN A 351 17.42 -19.38 -3.80
CA ASN A 351 18.65 -18.81 -3.23
C ASN A 351 18.34 -17.56 -2.40
N LEU A 352 17.49 -16.66 -2.91
CA LEU A 352 17.10 -15.46 -2.20
C LEU A 352 16.35 -15.79 -0.90
N LYS A 353 15.46 -16.79 -0.89
CA LYS A 353 14.80 -17.25 0.34
C LYS A 353 15.78 -17.76 1.39
N ILE A 354 16.82 -18.48 0.96
CA ILE A 354 17.87 -18.99 1.86
C ILE A 354 18.64 -17.83 2.49
N GLU A 355 19.07 -16.85 1.70
CA GLU A 355 19.80 -15.69 2.21
C GLU A 355 18.94 -14.82 3.13
N LEU A 356 17.66 -14.61 2.79
CA LEU A 356 16.71 -13.91 3.65
C LEU A 356 16.51 -14.62 5.00
N ALA A 357 16.43 -15.96 5.00
CA ALA A 357 16.32 -16.74 6.23
C ALA A 357 17.58 -16.63 7.11
N LYS A 358 18.76 -16.46 6.51
CA LYS A 358 20.01 -16.21 7.26
C LYS A 358 20.00 -14.80 7.87
N ASP A 359 19.66 -13.79 7.07
CA ASP A 359 19.55 -12.40 7.51
C ASP A 359 18.56 -12.23 8.68
N GLU A 360 17.40 -12.90 8.65
CA GLU A 360 16.45 -12.87 9.76
C GLU A 360 17.01 -13.51 11.03
N LYS A 361 17.67 -14.67 10.92
CA LYS A 361 18.31 -15.33 12.09
C LYS A 361 19.41 -14.48 12.70
N GLU A 362 20.16 -13.74 11.89
CA GLU A 362 21.19 -12.82 12.38
C GLU A 362 20.57 -11.64 13.12
N LYS A 363 19.49 -11.06 12.59
CA LYS A 363 18.76 -9.97 13.25
C LYS A 363 18.14 -10.40 14.57
N GLU A 364 17.57 -11.60 14.64
CA GLU A 364 17.06 -12.16 15.90
C GLU A 364 18.16 -12.35 16.95
N LYS A 365 19.34 -12.80 16.52
CA LYS A 365 20.51 -12.93 17.42
C LYS A 365 20.96 -11.57 17.94
N MET A 366 21.01 -10.55 17.08
CA MET A 366 21.36 -9.19 17.48
C MET A 366 20.34 -8.60 18.45
N LYS A 367 19.04 -8.70 18.17
CA LYS A 367 17.97 -8.23 19.09
C LYS A 367 18.09 -8.88 20.48
N LYS A 368 18.33 -10.19 20.54
CA LYS A 368 18.56 -10.92 21.81
C LYS A 368 19.83 -10.49 22.54
N TRP A 369 20.83 -9.97 21.83
CA TRP A 369 22.04 -9.42 22.44
C TRP A 369 21.77 -8.03 23.03
N GLU A 370 21.05 -7.18 22.30
CA GLU A 370 20.64 -5.84 22.74
C GLU A 370 19.76 -5.91 24.00
N GLU A 371 18.75 -6.78 24.03
CA GLU A 371 17.87 -7.01 25.19
C GLU A 371 18.62 -7.51 26.45
N LYS A 372 19.79 -8.13 26.27
CA LYS A 372 20.62 -8.64 27.38
C LYS A 372 21.59 -7.59 27.95
N SER A 373 21.70 -6.42 27.33
CA SER A 373 22.53 -5.34 27.86
C SER A 373 21.77 -4.50 28.90
N TRP A 374 21.88 -4.87 30.17
CA TRP A 374 21.53 -3.98 31.28
C TRP A 374 22.68 -2.99 31.49
N GLY A 375 22.57 -1.78 30.93
CA GLY A 375 23.56 -0.73 31.18
C GLY A 375 23.29 0.54 30.40
N PHE A 376 23.12 1.65 31.12
CA PHE A 376 22.98 3.01 30.61
C PHE A 376 23.93 3.29 29.42
N LYS A 377 23.36 3.60 28.26
CA LYS A 377 24.02 4.37 27.22
C LYS A 377 23.06 5.41 26.67
N GLU A 378 23.58 6.62 26.53
CA GLU A 378 22.96 7.76 25.86
C GLU A 378 22.56 7.39 24.43
N ASP A 379 21.45 7.98 23.98
CA ASP A 379 20.87 7.80 22.65
C ASP A 379 21.91 8.01 21.54
N VAL A 380 22.43 6.91 21.00
CA VAL A 380 23.06 6.91 19.67
C VAL A 380 22.06 6.26 18.72
N MET A 381 21.52 7.09 17.81
CA MET A 381 20.62 6.66 16.75
C MET A 381 21.10 5.39 16.07
N ALA A 382 20.24 4.36 16.07
CA ALA A 382 20.53 3.05 15.51
C ALA A 382 20.90 3.13 14.02
N TYR A 383 22.14 2.77 13.73
CA TYR A 383 22.66 2.57 12.38
C TYR A 383 22.10 1.28 11.78
N GLY A 384 21.58 1.41 10.56
CA GLY A 384 21.53 0.34 9.59
C GLY A 384 22.13 0.88 8.30
N ASP A 385 23.46 1.00 8.26
CA ASP A 385 24.29 1.18 7.06
C ASP A 385 25.74 0.88 7.47
N ALA A 386 26.21 -0.34 7.21
CA ALA A 386 27.63 -0.67 7.22
C ALA A 386 27.95 -1.20 5.83
N ILE A 387 28.37 -0.27 4.96
CA ILE A 387 29.39 -0.35 3.90
C ILE A 387 29.27 1.00 3.15
N ILE A 388 30.41 1.64 2.86
CA ILE A 388 30.62 2.97 2.23
C ILE A 388 30.84 4.13 3.22
N ASN A 389 32.07 4.25 3.75
CA ASN A 389 32.98 5.39 3.47
C ASN A 389 34.14 5.43 4.49
N ASP A 390 35.30 4.93 4.07
CA ASP A 390 36.57 5.41 4.61
C ASP A 390 36.95 6.72 3.92
N ASN A 391 37.49 7.64 4.72
CA ASN A 391 38.03 8.97 4.40
C ASN A 391 37.03 10.13 4.45
N LEU A 392 36.97 10.81 5.60
CA LEU A 392 37.45 12.19 5.73
C LEU A 392 37.49 12.61 7.20
N LYS A 393 38.64 13.16 7.59
CA LYS A 393 38.94 13.75 8.89
C LYS A 393 38.50 15.21 8.93
N ASP A 394 38.13 15.62 10.15
CA ASP A 394 38.25 16.95 10.77
C ASP A 394 37.42 18.11 10.19
N SER A 395 36.40 18.56 10.94
CA SER A 395 36.47 19.81 11.72
C SER A 395 35.15 20.13 12.44
N GLU A 396 35.31 20.72 13.62
CA GLU A 396 34.32 21.11 14.61
C GLU A 396 33.43 22.28 14.16
N GLU A 397 32.17 22.35 14.63
CA GLU A 397 31.75 23.28 15.69
C GLU A 397 30.22 23.28 15.88
N VAL A 398 29.83 23.19 17.15
CA VAL A 398 28.47 23.22 17.69
C VAL A 398 27.98 24.67 17.79
N LYS A 399 26.72 24.94 17.41
CA LYS A 399 25.91 25.98 18.05
C LYS A 399 24.45 25.54 18.18
N ASP A 400 24.04 25.42 19.44
CA ASP A 400 22.65 25.30 19.89
C ASP A 400 21.87 26.58 19.60
N SER A 401 20.59 26.41 19.23
CA SER A 401 19.54 27.35 19.58
C SER A 401 18.20 26.63 19.61
N GLU A 402 17.66 26.48 20.82
CA GLU A 402 16.22 26.32 21.08
C GLU A 402 15.45 27.47 20.42
N ASP A 403 14.25 27.20 19.88
CA ASP A 403 13.06 28.01 20.12
C ASP A 403 11.83 27.51 19.34
N GLY A 404 10.72 27.36 20.08
CA GLY A 404 9.41 27.88 19.70
C GLY A 404 8.59 27.18 18.61
N TYR A 405 7.77 26.19 19.00
CA TYR A 405 6.56 25.83 18.24
C TYR A 405 5.51 26.92 18.44
N ASP A 406 5.29 27.74 17.41
CA ASP A 406 4.17 28.69 17.34
C ASP A 406 2.99 28.09 16.57
N ASP A 407 1.91 27.87 17.31
CA ASP A 407 0.59 27.46 16.87
C ASP A 407 -0.27 28.72 16.69
N LYS A 408 -0.73 29.01 15.44
CA LYS A 408 -1.91 29.82 15.11
C LYS A 408 -1.98 30.19 13.62
N ASN A 409 -3.01 29.70 12.91
CA ASN A 409 -4.15 30.51 12.48
C ASN A 409 -5.03 29.72 11.50
N PHE A 410 -6.26 29.46 11.94
CA PHE A 410 -7.37 28.94 11.15
C PHE A 410 -8.46 30.01 11.22
N ASP A 411 -8.53 30.89 10.23
CA ASP A 411 -9.60 31.89 10.14
C ASP A 411 -10.75 31.35 9.27
N ILE A 412 -11.92 31.30 9.91
CA ILE A 412 -13.22 31.02 9.32
C ILE A 412 -13.79 32.36 8.84
N ALA A 413 -14.18 32.43 7.56
CA ALA A 413 -15.05 33.49 7.06
C ALA A 413 -16.34 32.88 6.50
N ALA A 414 -17.46 33.34 7.05
CA ALA A 414 -18.81 32.88 6.79
C ALA A 414 -19.48 33.63 5.62
N GLU A 415 -20.18 32.82 4.80
CA GLU A 415 -21.46 33.01 4.10
C GLU A 415 -21.82 34.29 3.32
N LYS A 416 -22.36 34.09 2.10
CA LYS A 416 -23.78 34.37 1.73
C LYS A 416 -24.16 33.85 0.31
N PRO A 417 -25.45 33.78 -0.11
CA PRO A 417 -26.09 32.48 -0.37
C PRO A 417 -26.82 32.33 -1.73
N ALA A 418 -27.42 31.13 -1.87
CA ALA A 418 -28.63 30.76 -2.62
C ALA A 418 -28.52 30.27 -4.07
N SER A 419 -28.85 28.98 -4.26
CA SER A 419 -29.67 28.52 -5.39
C SER A 419 -30.48 27.26 -5.02
N VAL A 420 -31.79 27.45 -4.98
CA VAL A 420 -32.93 26.53 -5.20
C VAL A 420 -32.67 25.02 -5.10
N ILE A 421 -33.21 24.40 -4.04
CA ILE A 421 -33.31 22.95 -3.85
C ILE A 421 -34.57 22.43 -4.54
N HIS A 422 -34.43 21.55 -5.54
CA HIS A 422 -35.52 20.70 -6.01
C HIS A 422 -35.75 19.56 -5.00
N LYS A 423 -36.96 19.48 -4.42
CA LYS A 423 -37.40 18.32 -3.62
C LYS A 423 -37.62 17.12 -4.55
N PRO A 424 -36.98 15.96 -4.32
CA PRO A 424 -37.36 14.73 -5.00
C PRO A 424 -38.64 14.19 -4.36
N THR A 425 -39.71 14.10 -5.14
CA THR A 425 -40.90 13.33 -4.80
C THR A 425 -40.56 11.84 -4.87
N PHE A 426 -40.34 11.22 -3.71
CA PHE A 426 -40.18 9.77 -3.63
C PHE A 426 -41.53 9.08 -3.83
N SER A 427 -41.58 8.16 -4.78
CA SER A 427 -42.72 7.27 -5.00
C SER A 427 -42.96 6.41 -3.76
N LEU A 428 -44.22 6.21 -3.38
CA LEU A 428 -44.63 5.36 -2.27
C LEU A 428 -44.02 3.95 -2.35
N LYS A 429 -43.76 3.44 -3.57
CA LYS A 429 -43.10 2.15 -3.81
C LYS A 429 -41.64 2.13 -3.35
N THR A 430 -40.90 3.24 -3.49
CA THR A 430 -39.50 3.35 -3.06
C THR A 430 -39.40 3.39 -1.53
N ILE A 431 -40.37 4.02 -0.86
CA ILE A 431 -40.43 4.05 0.61
C ILE A 431 -40.71 2.65 1.16
N THR A 432 -41.66 1.92 0.57
CA THR A 432 -42.01 0.56 1.01
C THR A 432 -40.87 -0.43 0.83
N VAL A 433 -40.16 -0.40 -0.30
CA VAL A 433 -39.09 -1.36 -0.60
C VAL A 433 -37.79 -1.03 0.14
N CYS A 434 -37.41 0.25 0.23
CA CYS A 434 -36.12 0.63 0.82
C CYS A 434 -36.16 0.78 2.34
N PHE A 435 -37.33 1.08 2.94
CA PHE A 435 -37.41 1.36 4.37
C PHE A 435 -38.31 0.38 5.14
N ILE A 436 -39.45 -0.03 4.60
CA ILE A 436 -40.40 -0.89 5.32
C ILE A 436 -39.99 -2.37 5.26
N LEU A 437 -39.52 -2.85 4.09
CA LEU A 437 -39.13 -4.24 3.92
C LEU A 437 -37.94 -4.68 4.81
N PRO A 438 -36.87 -3.89 5.00
CA PRO A 438 -35.78 -4.26 5.92
C PRO A 438 -36.22 -4.31 7.39
N ILE A 439 -37.14 -3.42 7.79
CA ILE A 439 -37.69 -3.40 9.16
C ILE A 439 -38.55 -4.65 9.40
N LEU A 440 -39.41 -5.02 8.45
CA LEU A 440 -40.23 -6.23 8.54
C LEU A 440 -39.37 -7.50 8.57
N LEU A 441 -38.32 -7.57 7.74
CA LEU A 441 -37.37 -8.69 7.76
C LEU A 441 -36.62 -8.77 9.10
N SER A 442 -36.17 -7.63 9.64
CA SER A 442 -35.53 -7.59 10.96
C SER A 442 -36.46 -8.05 12.09
N PHE A 443 -37.76 -7.72 12.01
CA PHE A 443 -38.75 -8.15 12.99
C PHE A 443 -39.06 -9.64 12.89
N MET A 444 -39.11 -10.19 11.68
CA MET A 444 -39.26 -11.63 11.43
C MET A 444 -38.05 -12.43 11.96
N PHE A 445 -36.82 -11.94 11.74
CA PHE A 445 -35.61 -12.56 12.30
C PHE A 445 -35.61 -12.51 13.84
N TYR A 446 -36.06 -11.42 14.45
CA TYR A 446 -36.19 -11.31 15.90
C TYR A 446 -37.20 -12.32 16.47
N LEU A 447 -38.36 -12.49 15.83
CA LEU A 447 -39.37 -13.47 16.26
C LEU A 447 -38.90 -14.92 16.09
N ILE A 448 -38.15 -15.23 15.02
CA ILE A 448 -37.57 -16.56 14.80
C ILE A 448 -36.51 -16.88 15.86
N ILE A 449 -35.64 -15.92 16.19
CA ILE A 449 -34.62 -16.07 17.22
C ILE A 449 -35.27 -16.17 18.61
N SER A 450 -36.33 -15.40 18.88
CA SER A 450 -37.07 -15.46 20.15
C SER A 450 -37.77 -16.81 20.39
N HIS A 451 -38.12 -17.55 19.33
CA HIS A 451 -38.71 -18.89 19.43
C HIS A 451 -37.68 -20.03 19.48
N LEU A 452 -36.40 -19.74 19.25
CA LEU A 452 -35.30 -20.72 19.36
C LEU A 452 -34.69 -20.78 20.76
N TYR A 453 -35.10 -19.89 21.67
CA TYR A 453 -34.59 -19.81 23.04
C TYR A 453 -35.67 -20.04 24.11
N TYR A 454 -36.78 -20.70 23.75
CA TYR A 454 -37.77 -21.28 24.68
C TYR A 454 -38.05 -22.74 24.33
#